data_AF-A0A523II15-F1
#
_entry.id   AF-A0A523II15-F1
#
_cell.length_a   1.000
_cell.length_b   1.000
_cell.length_c   1.000
_cell.angle_alpha   90.00
_cell.angle_beta   90.00
_cell.angle_gamma   90.00
#
_symmetry.space_group_name_H-M   'P 1'
#
loop_
_entity.id
_entity.type
_entity.pdbx_description
1 polymer ?
#
loop_
_entity_poly.entity_id
_entity_poly.type
_entity_poly.pdbx_seq_one_letter_code
_entity_poly.pdbx_strand_id
1 'polypeptide(L)'
;MRYSDWLAFDEISEQVPAEPGLFQTKIRAGLLAYPRGKSAMFYYGYSADLNYGLQKFRQDILPGLKMQAETLLARWMAAEDFELRFKNQLDLFRSNFGSFPLGNEMRLQETGEQADPEN
;
A
#
# COMPACT_ATOMS: atom_id res chain seq x y z
N MET A 1 15.83 10.19 1.89
CA MET A 1 14.95 9.16 1.30
C MET A 1 13.77 9.85 0.64
N ARG A 2 13.47 9.52 -0.62
CA ARG A 2 12.36 10.11 -1.40
C ARG A 2 11.56 8.96 -2.01
N TYR A 3 10.26 9.14 -2.14
CA TYR A 3 9.45 8.23 -2.93
C TYR A 3 9.89 8.25 -4.41
N SER A 4 9.83 7.10 -5.06
CA SER A 4 9.85 7.01 -6.52
C SER A 4 8.63 7.72 -7.13
N ASP A 5 8.68 7.90 -8.45
CA ASP A 5 7.53 8.36 -9.21
C ASP A 5 6.40 7.31 -9.20
N TRP A 6 5.19 7.76 -9.50
CA TRP A 6 4.04 6.86 -9.64
C TRP A 6 4.12 6.13 -10.97
N LEU A 7 4.21 4.80 -10.93
CA LEU A 7 4.33 3.94 -12.11
C LEU A 7 3.18 2.93 -12.18
N ALA A 8 2.84 2.49 -13.39
CA ALA A 8 1.91 1.38 -13.58
C ALA A 8 2.57 0.05 -13.18
N PHE A 9 1.81 -0.93 -12.71
CA PHE A 9 2.38 -2.22 -12.27
C PHE A 9 3.19 -2.95 -13.35
N ASP A 10 2.91 -2.74 -14.63
CA ASP A 10 3.67 -3.31 -15.76
C ASP A 10 5.03 -2.64 -15.98
N GLU A 11 5.24 -1.42 -15.46
CA GLU A 11 6.47 -0.64 -15.61
C GLU A 11 7.44 -0.84 -14.42
N ILE A 12 6.99 -1.55 -13.38
CA ILE A 12 7.65 -1.60 -12.07
C ILE A 12 8.73 -2.69 -11.98
N SER A 13 8.62 -3.81 -12.70
CA SER A 13 9.38 -5.04 -12.42
C SER A 13 10.91 -4.89 -12.43
N GLU A 14 11.45 -4.05 -13.30
CA GLU A 14 12.91 -3.87 -13.44
C GLU A 14 13.48 -2.71 -12.60
N GLN A 15 12.62 -1.86 -12.03
CA GLN A 15 13.03 -0.61 -11.37
C GLN A 15 13.02 -0.68 -9.84
N VAL A 16 12.34 -1.67 -9.27
CA VAL A 16 12.20 -1.76 -7.82
C VAL A 16 13.44 -2.40 -7.20
N PRO A 17 14.11 -1.72 -6.25
CA PRO A 17 15.27 -2.25 -5.58
C PRO A 17 14.90 -3.44 -4.67
N ALA A 18 15.82 -4.39 -4.53
CA ALA A 18 15.73 -5.47 -3.55
C ALA A 18 16.24 -4.99 -2.17
N GLU A 19 15.66 -3.91 -1.66
CA GLU A 19 16.03 -3.28 -0.39
C GLU A 19 14.81 -3.15 0.54
N PRO A 20 15.03 -3.04 1.86
CA PRO A 20 13.95 -2.78 2.80
C PRO A 20 13.26 -1.44 2.53
N GLY A 21 11.94 -1.42 2.68
CA GLY A 21 11.19 -0.19 2.47
C GLY A 21 9.68 -0.36 2.50
N LEU A 22 9.01 0.69 2.08
CA LEU A 22 7.56 0.75 1.98
C LEU A 22 7.11 1.11 0.57
N PHE A 23 5.96 0.59 0.18
CA PHE A 23 5.30 0.89 -1.07
C PHE A 23 3.87 1.37 -0.83
N GLN A 24 3.38 2.15 -1.77
CA GLN A 24 2.05 2.71 -1.76
C GLN A 24 1.41 2.46 -3.11
N THR A 25 0.11 2.21 -3.11
CA THR A 25 -0.71 2.11 -4.32
C THR A 25 -1.85 3.10 -4.26
N LYS A 26 -2.24 3.60 -5.42
CA LYS A 26 -3.39 4.49 -5.58
C LYS A 26 -4.17 4.12 -6.82
N ILE A 27 -5.47 4.43 -6.84
CA ILE A 27 -6.26 4.34 -8.06
C ILE A 27 -5.73 5.33 -9.10
N ARG A 28 -5.64 4.86 -10.35
CA ARG A 28 -5.12 5.62 -11.49
C ARG A 28 -6.07 6.75 -11.89
N ALA A 29 -7.38 6.53 -11.80
CA ALA A 29 -8.39 7.48 -12.23
C ALA A 29 -9.45 7.70 -11.14
N GLY A 30 -9.68 8.95 -10.78
CA GLY A 30 -10.70 9.36 -9.81
C GLY A 30 -10.22 9.35 -8.36
N LEU A 31 -11.18 9.37 -7.44
CA LEU A 31 -10.94 9.33 -5.99
C LEU A 31 -11.91 8.34 -5.34
N LEU A 32 -11.41 7.57 -4.36
CA LEU A 32 -12.21 6.72 -3.49
C LEU A 32 -12.85 7.58 -2.40
N ALA A 33 -14.07 7.20 -1.99
CA ALA A 33 -14.76 7.84 -0.89
C ALA A 33 -14.32 7.22 0.45
N TYR A 34 -14.02 8.08 1.41
CA TYR A 34 -13.68 7.75 2.80
C TYR A 34 -14.61 8.50 3.76
N PRO A 35 -14.75 8.05 5.02
CA PRO A 35 -15.63 8.69 5.99
C PRO A 35 -15.44 10.20 6.14
N ARG A 36 -14.20 10.70 6.05
CA ARG A 36 -13.85 12.13 6.21
C ARG A 36 -13.33 12.80 4.94
N GLY A 37 -13.53 12.21 3.76
CA GLY A 37 -13.11 12.84 2.52
C GLY A 37 -12.96 11.91 1.33
N LYS A 38 -12.08 12.29 0.40
CA LYS A 38 -11.77 11.50 -0.79
C LYS A 38 -10.27 11.41 -0.99
N SER A 39 -9.78 10.25 -1.39
CA SER A 39 -8.35 10.02 -1.68
C SER A 39 -8.19 9.03 -2.81
N ALA A 40 -7.11 9.16 -3.58
CA ALA A 40 -6.75 8.16 -4.57
C ALA A 40 -6.06 6.94 -3.92
N MET A 41 -5.54 7.07 -2.70
CA MET A 41 -4.75 6.01 -2.07
C MET A 41 -5.57 4.76 -1.83
N PHE A 42 -5.04 3.60 -2.20
CA PHE A 42 -5.77 2.33 -2.10
C PHE A 42 -5.14 1.39 -1.08
N TYR A 43 -3.82 1.19 -1.12
CA TYR A 43 -3.13 0.25 -0.25
C TYR A 43 -1.72 0.73 0.09
N TYR A 44 -1.31 0.60 1.36
CA TYR A 44 0.07 0.77 1.80
C TYR A 44 0.61 -0.60 2.20
N GLY A 45 1.88 -0.86 1.89
CA GLY A 45 2.58 -2.06 2.33
C GLY A 45 4.05 -1.77 2.61
N TYR A 46 4.71 -2.74 3.23
CA TYR A 46 6.15 -2.70 3.47
C TYR A 46 6.75 -4.09 3.25
N SER A 47 8.06 -4.14 3.08
CA SER A 47 8.80 -5.39 2.91
C SER A 47 10.28 -5.16 3.21
N ALA A 48 10.95 -6.21 3.68
CA ALA A 48 12.42 -6.25 3.75
C ALA A 48 13.07 -6.32 2.36
N ASP A 49 12.28 -6.66 1.34
CA ASP A 49 12.64 -6.61 -0.08
C ASP A 49 11.46 -5.99 -0.85
N LEU A 50 11.62 -4.74 -1.27
CA LEU A 50 10.58 -4.00 -1.99
C LEU A 50 10.14 -4.69 -3.30
N ASN A 51 11.07 -5.31 -4.03
CA ASN A 51 10.77 -6.00 -5.27
C ASN A 51 9.85 -7.19 -4.99
N TYR A 52 10.27 -8.05 -4.06
CA TYR A 52 9.47 -9.18 -3.60
C TYR A 52 8.10 -8.73 -3.06
N GLY A 53 8.07 -7.68 -2.23
CA GLY A 53 6.84 -7.17 -1.62
C GLY A 53 5.81 -6.68 -2.64
N LEU A 54 6.25 -5.94 -3.66
CA LEU A 54 5.37 -5.47 -4.73
C LEU A 54 4.89 -6.62 -5.65
N GLN A 55 5.75 -7.60 -5.94
CA GLN A 55 5.35 -8.79 -6.70
C GLN A 55 4.32 -9.62 -5.94
N LYS A 56 4.55 -9.88 -4.65
CA LYS A 56 3.61 -10.56 -3.76
C LYS A 56 2.28 -9.81 -3.68
N PHE A 57 2.32 -8.49 -3.55
CA PHE A 57 1.09 -7.69 -3.59
C PHE A 57 0.32 -7.90 -4.89
N ARG A 58 1.00 -7.82 -6.05
CA ARG A 58 0.38 -7.99 -7.36
C ARG A 58 -0.20 -9.40 -7.56
N GLN A 59 0.50 -10.43 -7.13
CA GLN A 59 0.17 -11.83 -7.43
C GLN A 59 -0.81 -12.44 -6.43
N ASP A 60 -0.68 -12.13 -5.14
CA ASP A 60 -1.41 -12.82 -4.08
C ASP A 60 -2.46 -11.95 -3.42
N ILE A 61 -2.14 -10.68 -3.16
CA ILE A 61 -3.00 -9.78 -2.39
C ILE A 61 -4.06 -9.15 -3.29
N LEU A 62 -3.61 -8.54 -4.39
CA LEU A 62 -4.47 -7.75 -5.27
C LEU A 62 -5.66 -8.55 -5.84
N PRO A 63 -5.52 -9.84 -6.23
CA PRO A 63 -6.66 -10.64 -6.67
C PRO A 63 -7.72 -10.84 -5.59
N GLY A 64 -7.32 -11.02 -4.32
CA GLY A 64 -8.24 -11.10 -3.19
C GLY A 64 -9.04 -9.81 -3.01
N LEU A 65 -8.38 -8.67 -3.22
CA LEU A 65 -9.00 -7.34 -3.15
C LEU A 65 -9.96 -7.02 -4.32
N LYS A 66 -10.18 -7.95 -5.26
CA LYS A 66 -11.09 -7.79 -6.43
C LYS A 66 -10.77 -6.54 -7.26
N MET A 67 -9.51 -6.14 -7.32
CA MET A 67 -9.01 -4.99 -8.06
C MET A 67 -8.05 -5.45 -9.17
N GLN A 68 -8.04 -4.73 -10.28
CA GLN A 68 -7.18 -5.03 -11.43
C GLN A 68 -5.90 -4.17 -11.38
N ALA A 69 -4.75 -4.73 -11.74
CA ALA A 69 -3.45 -4.06 -11.62
C ALA A 69 -3.38 -2.76 -12.46
N GLU A 70 -4.04 -2.73 -13.61
CA GLU A 70 -4.06 -1.62 -14.55
C GLU A 70 -4.83 -0.40 -14.02
N THR A 71 -5.67 -0.62 -13.00
CA THR A 71 -6.42 0.43 -12.30
C THR A 71 -5.61 1.11 -11.22
N LEU A 72 -4.42 0.58 -10.90
CA LEU A 72 -3.56 1.08 -9.83
C LEU A 72 -2.24 1.63 -10.39
N LEU A 73 -1.72 2.62 -9.68
CA LEU A 73 -0.34 3.05 -9.75
C LEU A 73 0.34 2.71 -8.44
N ALA A 74 1.63 2.39 -8.48
CA ALA A 74 2.43 2.18 -7.29
C ALA A 74 3.71 3.01 -7.28
N ARG A 75 4.23 3.23 -6.08
CA ARG A 75 5.52 3.85 -5.82
C ARG A 75 6.13 3.26 -4.57
N TRP A 76 7.43 3.44 -4.38
CA TRP A 76 8.16 2.90 -3.24
C TRP A 76 9.15 3.90 -2.67
N MET A 77 9.62 3.61 -1.45
CA MET A 77 10.69 4.31 -0.77
C MET A 77 11.50 3.29 0.02
N ALA A 78 12.79 3.20 -0.27
CA ALA A 78 13.73 2.45 0.57
C ALA A 78 13.88 3.15 1.92
N ALA A 79 13.81 2.38 3.00
CA ALA A 79 13.91 2.83 4.37
C ALA A 79 14.25 1.66 5.29
N GLU A 80 15.18 1.83 6.22
CA GLU A 80 15.50 0.81 7.23
C GLU A 80 14.44 0.75 8.35
N ASP A 81 13.85 1.90 8.69
CA ASP A 81 12.77 2.06 9.68
C ASP A 81 11.37 1.87 9.05
N PHE A 82 11.25 0.99 8.05
CA PHE A 82 10.07 0.86 7.21
C PHE A 82 8.80 0.50 7.96
N GLU A 83 8.87 -0.31 9.02
CA GLU A 83 7.70 -0.71 9.83
C GLU A 83 7.12 0.49 10.60
N LEU A 84 7.98 1.27 11.26
CA LEU A 84 7.58 2.47 11.99
C LEU A 84 6.99 3.51 11.03
N ARG A 85 7.62 3.71 9.86
CA ARG A 85 7.10 4.61 8.83
C ARG A 85 5.75 4.15 8.28
N PHE A 86 5.59 2.86 8.04
CA PHE A 86 4.33 2.28 7.60
C PHE A 86 3.21 2.53 8.60
N LYS A 87 3.45 2.25 9.89
CA LYS A 87 2.48 2.53 10.97
C LYS A 87 2.10 4.01 11.00
N ASN A 88 3.09 4.90 10.99
CA ASN A 88 2.86 6.35 10.98
C ASN A 88 2.03 6.81 9.76
N GLN A 89 2.22 6.18 8.60
CA GLN A 89 1.44 6.50 7.41
C GLN A 89 0.00 6.03 7.47
N LEU A 90 -0.23 4.82 8.00
CA LEU A 90 -1.58 4.34 8.26
C LEU A 90 -2.30 5.21 9.27
N ASP A 91 -1.64 5.58 10.36
CA ASP A 91 -2.22 6.45 11.40
C ASP A 91 -2.53 7.84 10.86
N LEU A 92 -1.62 8.44 10.07
CA LEU A 92 -1.85 9.73 9.42
C LEU A 92 -3.01 9.65 8.43
N PHE A 93 -3.08 8.59 7.62
CA PHE A 93 -4.18 8.40 6.68
C PHE A 93 -5.51 8.28 7.42
N ARG A 94 -5.57 7.44 8.47
CA ARG A 94 -6.76 7.25 9.29
C ARG A 94 -7.20 8.54 9.99
N SER A 95 -6.26 9.32 10.50
CA SER A 95 -6.56 10.62 11.12
C SER A 95 -7.27 11.57 10.13
N ASN A 96 -6.75 11.63 8.89
CA ASN A 96 -7.25 12.52 7.84
C ASN A 96 -8.56 12.04 7.19
N PHE A 97 -8.69 10.73 6.95
CA PHE A 97 -9.78 10.17 6.14
C PHE A 97 -10.80 9.36 6.94
N GLY A 98 -10.54 9.08 8.21
CA GLY A 98 -11.46 8.40 9.13
C GLY A 98 -11.46 6.88 9.06
N SER A 99 -10.69 6.27 8.14
CA SER A 99 -10.46 4.82 8.06
C SER A 99 -9.08 4.53 7.44
N PHE A 100 -8.67 3.26 7.39
CA PHE A 100 -7.45 2.89 6.66
C PHE A 100 -7.66 2.99 5.14
N PRO A 101 -6.59 2.96 4.32
CA PRO A 101 -6.76 2.80 2.88
C PRO A 101 -7.60 1.56 2.59
N LEU A 102 -8.44 1.62 1.55
CA LEU A 102 -9.53 0.66 1.34
C LEU A 102 -9.01 -0.77 1.18
N GLY A 103 -7.92 -0.95 0.44
CA GLY A 103 -7.27 -2.24 0.28
C GLY A 103 -6.69 -2.78 1.58
N ASN A 104 -6.20 -1.91 2.49
CA ASN A 104 -5.74 -2.33 3.81
C ASN A 104 -6.92 -2.78 4.67
N GLU A 105 -8.06 -2.07 4.65
CA GLU A 105 -9.29 -2.49 5.37
C GLU A 105 -9.81 -3.84 4.89
N MET A 106 -9.92 -4.01 3.57
CA MET A 106 -10.36 -5.27 2.96
C MET A 106 -9.43 -6.42 3.35
N ARG A 107 -8.11 -6.18 3.32
CA ARG A 107 -7.14 -7.22 3.69
C ARG A 107 -7.27 -7.64 5.16
N LEU A 108 -7.47 -6.69 6.08
CA LEU A 108 -7.67 -6.98 7.50
C LEU A 108 -8.95 -7.81 7.74
N GLN A 109 -10.01 -7.54 6.96
CA GLN A 109 -11.26 -8.31 7.02
C GLN A 109 -11.09 -9.73 6.49
N GLU A 110 -10.25 -9.94 5.47
CA GLU A 110 -9.97 -11.26 4.88
C GLU A 110 -9.05 -12.12 5.73
N THR A 111 -8.04 -11.56 6.39
CA THR A 111 -7.11 -12.34 7.23
C THR A 111 -7.66 -12.67 8.61
N GLY A 112 -8.70 -11.96 9.05
CA GLY A 112 -9.19 -12.07 10.42
C GLY A 112 -8.19 -11.54 11.47
N GLU A 113 -7.04 -10.99 11.04
CA GLU A 113 -6.12 -10.29 11.93
C GLU A 113 -6.72 -8.92 12.24
N GLN A 114 -7.42 -8.86 13.38
CA GLN A 114 -7.34 -7.65 14.20
C GLN A 114 -5.84 -7.33 14.32
N ALA A 115 -5.45 -6.12 13.91
CA ALA A 115 -4.15 -5.60 14.28
C ALA A 115 -4.11 -5.62 15.82
N ASP A 116 -3.46 -6.64 16.35
CA ASP A 116 -3.35 -6.93 17.77
C ASP A 116 -2.77 -5.69 18.47
N PRO A 117 -3.51 -5.00 19.34
CA PRO A 117 -2.91 -4.08 20.27
C PRO A 117 -2.49 -4.88 21.51
N GLU A 118 -1.22 -5.29 21.53
CA GLU A 118 -0.45 -5.61 22.75
C GLU A 118 -0.92 -6.83 23.59
N ASN A 119 -0.34 -8.02 23.33
CA ASN A 119 0.60 -8.73 24.22
C ASN A 119 0.92 -10.16 23.73
#